data_AF-A0A4Y7U478-F1
#
_entry.id   AF-A0A4Y7U478-F1
#
_cell.length_a   1.000
_cell.length_b   1.000
_cell.length_c   1.000
_cell.angle_alpha   90.00
_cell.angle_beta   90.00
_cell.angle_gamma   90.00
#
_symmetry.space_group_name_H-M   'P 1'
#
loop_
_entity.id
_entity.type
_entity.pdbx_description
1 polymer ?
#
loop_
_entity_poly.entity_id
_entity_poly.type
_entity_poly.pdbx_seq_one_letter_code
_entity_poly.pdbx_strand_id
1 'polypeptide(L)'
;TKALYLADDSAKRIYDDLKENGYYSGIISGNVSQTIKIDSITIDINSYPYGFRCYAAQNIIRTTSIAHRSLITEGNLRNVSRSDNNPHGFLIERWNTIENRDLGTENRK
;
A
#
# COMPACT_ATOMS: atom_id res chain seq x y z
N THR A 1 -11.78 4.31 3.34
CA THR A 1 -12.49 3.01 3.39
C THR A 1 -12.83 2.43 2.02
N LYS A 2 -12.99 3.21 0.93
CA LYS A 2 -13.28 2.66 -0.42
C LYS A 2 -12.27 1.61 -0.92
N ALA A 3 -11.01 1.69 -0.51
CA ALA A 3 -9.97 0.71 -0.86
C ALA A 3 -10.18 -0.68 -0.23
N LEU A 4 -10.91 -0.80 0.89
CA LEU A 4 -11.19 -2.09 1.54
C LEU A 4 -12.21 -2.93 0.77
N TYR A 5 -12.94 -2.35 -0.20
CA TYR A 5 -13.83 -3.13 -1.07
C TYR A 5 -13.07 -3.97 -2.10
N LEU A 6 -11.78 -3.68 -2.29
CA LEU A 6 -10.92 -4.34 -3.27
C LEU A 6 -9.96 -5.35 -2.64
N ALA A 7 -9.98 -5.51 -1.32
CA ALA A 7 -9.04 -6.37 -0.60
C ALA A 7 -9.71 -7.15 0.53
N ASP A 8 -9.13 -8.29 0.89
CA ASP A 8 -9.61 -9.16 1.96
C ASP A 8 -9.26 -8.65 3.38
N ASP A 9 -9.53 -9.47 4.38
CA ASP A 9 -9.22 -9.19 5.78
C ASP A 9 -7.73 -8.93 6.03
N SER A 10 -6.80 -9.38 5.19
CA SER A 10 -5.37 -9.13 5.38
C SER A 10 -5.03 -7.65 5.20
N ALA A 11 -5.58 -7.00 4.17
CA ALA A 11 -5.41 -5.56 3.98
C ALA A 11 -6.13 -4.75 5.05
N LYS A 12 -7.29 -5.24 5.52
CA LYS A 12 -8.02 -4.62 6.63
C LYS A 12 -7.21 -4.65 7.93
N ARG A 13 -6.58 -5.78 8.25
CA ARG A 13 -5.70 -5.89 9.43
C ARG A 13 -4.58 -4.86 9.41
N ILE A 14 -3.90 -4.71 8.27
CA ILE A 14 -2.83 -3.70 8.14
C ILE A 14 -3.37 -2.29 8.35
N TYR A 15 -4.55 -1.99 7.81
CA TYR A 15 -5.20 -0.70 8.03
C TYR A 15 -5.54 -0.47 9.52
N ASP A 16 -6.11 -1.48 10.17
CA ASP A 16 -6.47 -1.42 11.59
C ASP A 16 -5.21 -1.29 12.46
N ASP A 17 -4.14 -2.03 12.18
CA ASP A 17 -2.85 -1.93 12.86
C ASP A 17 -2.23 -0.54 12.70
N LEU A 18 -2.24 0.04 11.48
CA LEU A 18 -1.75 1.40 11.25
C LEU A 18 -2.58 2.43 12.01
N LYS A 19 -3.90 2.23 12.08
CA LYS A 19 -4.81 3.10 12.81
C LYS A 19 -4.57 3.01 14.32
N GLU A 20 -4.42 1.81 14.88
CA GLU A 20 -4.13 1.59 16.30
C GLU A 20 -2.77 2.14 16.70
N ASN A 21 -1.76 2.01 15.84
CA ASN A 21 -0.45 2.63 16.02
C ASN A 21 -0.45 4.17 15.87
N GLY A 22 -1.62 4.78 15.66
CA GLY A 22 -1.78 6.23 15.57
C GLY A 22 -1.12 6.84 14.33
N TYR A 23 -0.81 6.03 13.31
CA TYR A 23 -0.09 6.48 12.11
C TYR A 23 -0.80 7.64 11.41
N TYR A 24 -2.11 7.53 11.20
CA TYR A 24 -2.90 8.59 10.57
C TYR A 24 -2.95 9.88 11.41
N SER A 25 -3.12 9.74 12.73
CA SER A 25 -3.07 10.88 13.65
C SER A 25 -1.69 11.55 13.64
N GLY A 26 -0.61 10.76 13.53
CA GLY A 26 0.77 11.24 13.41
C GLY A 26 1.04 11.98 12.11
N ILE A 27 0.46 11.52 10.98
CA ILE A 27 0.55 12.23 9.70
C ILE A 27 -0.14 13.59 9.77
N ILE A 28 -1.36 13.63 10.32
CA ILE A 28 -2.15 14.87 10.43
C ILE A 28 -1.48 15.87 11.37
N SER A 29 -1.13 15.43 12.59
CA SER A 29 -0.50 16.30 13.59
C SER A 29 0.91 16.75 13.20
N GLY A 30 1.66 15.90 12.49
CA GLY A 30 3.00 16.21 12.00
C GLY A 30 3.04 17.03 10.70
N ASN A 31 1.88 17.47 10.18
CA ASN A 31 1.74 18.14 8.88
C ASN A 31 2.51 17.42 7.76
N VAL A 32 2.36 16.10 7.71
CA VAL A 32 3.11 15.23 6.81
C VAL A 32 2.33 15.04 5.52
N SER A 33 2.97 15.30 4.38
CA SER A 33 2.43 14.95 3.07
C SER A 33 3.10 13.67 2.58
N GLN A 34 2.30 12.64 2.31
CA GLN A 34 2.79 11.37 1.80
C GLN A 34 2.30 11.12 0.38
N THR A 35 3.21 10.68 -0.49
CA THR A 35 2.87 10.27 -1.85
C THR A 35 3.50 8.92 -2.13
N ILE A 36 2.73 8.02 -2.73
CA ILE A 36 3.23 6.72 -3.21
C ILE A 36 3.22 6.78 -4.73
N LYS A 37 4.36 6.50 -5.34
CA LYS A 37 4.52 6.37 -6.79
C LYS A 37 4.77 4.90 -7.11
N ILE A 38 3.91 4.33 -7.94
CA ILE A 38 4.06 2.96 -8.41
C ILE A 38 5.07 2.97 -9.55
N ASP A 39 6.12 2.16 -9.44
CA ASP A 39 7.14 2.03 -10.47
C ASP A 39 6.78 0.90 -11.43
N SER A 40 6.47 -0.29 -10.90
CA SER A 40 6.06 -1.44 -11.72
C SER A 40 5.23 -2.44 -10.93
N ILE A 41 4.44 -3.24 -11.66
CA ILE A 41 3.66 -4.33 -11.10
C ILE A 41 3.95 -5.59 -11.93
N THR A 42 4.34 -6.66 -11.26
CA THR A 42 4.53 -7.99 -11.85
C THR A 42 3.37 -8.88 -11.43
N ILE A 43 2.79 -9.64 -12.35
CA ILE A 43 1.70 -10.57 -12.07
C ILE A 43 2.07 -11.92 -12.66
N ASP A 44 2.01 -12.98 -11.86
CA ASP A 44 2.12 -14.36 -12.34
C ASP A 44 0.73 -14.89 -12.71
N ILE A 45 0.52 -15.05 -14.01
CA ILE A 45 -0.73 -15.56 -14.58
C ILE A 45 -0.73 -17.09 -14.76
N ASN A 46 0.38 -17.77 -14.46
CA ASN A 46 0.52 -19.20 -14.70
C ASN A 46 -0.09 -20.06 -13.58
N SER A 47 -0.25 -19.48 -12.38
CA SER A 47 -0.80 -20.16 -11.21
C SER A 47 -1.91 -19.32 -10.59
N TYR A 48 -3.07 -19.94 -10.38
CA TYR A 48 -4.20 -19.32 -9.70
C TYR A 48 -4.21 -19.70 -8.21
N PRO A 49 -4.48 -18.76 -7.28
CA PRO A 49 -4.76 -17.34 -7.50
C PRO A 49 -3.52 -16.55 -7.98
N TYR A 50 -3.72 -15.52 -8.81
CA TYR A 50 -2.63 -14.85 -9.51
C TYR A 50 -1.77 -14.03 -8.54
N GLY A 51 -0.54 -14.46 -8.30
CA GLY A 51 0.39 -13.71 -7.46
C GLY A 51 0.75 -12.38 -8.11
N PHE A 52 0.69 -11.29 -7.35
CA PHE A 52 1.20 -9.99 -7.79
C PHE A 52 2.30 -9.49 -6.88
N ARG A 53 3.21 -8.72 -7.44
CA ARG A 53 4.21 -7.93 -6.72
C ARG A 53 4.20 -6.51 -7.25
N CYS A 54 3.99 -5.55 -6.35
CA CYS A 54 4.00 -4.14 -6.63
C CYS A 54 5.28 -3.52 -6.09
N TYR A 55 6.01 -2.83 -6.97
CA TYR A 55 7.18 -2.04 -6.62
C TYR A 55 6.79 -0.57 -6.67
N ALA A 56 6.97 0.11 -5.55
CA ALA A 56 6.63 1.52 -5.40
C ALA A 56 7.70 2.26 -4.60
N ALA A 57 7.76 3.57 -4.82
CA ALA A 57 8.51 4.50 -4.01
C ALA A 57 7.54 5.36 -3.18
N GLN A 58 7.82 5.52 -1.91
CA GLN A 58 7.06 6.35 -0.99
C GLN A 58 7.88 7.59 -0.62
N ASN A 59 7.30 8.76 -0.84
CA ASN A 59 7.87 10.04 -0.45
C ASN A 59 7.07 10.58 0.74
N ILE A 60 7.78 10.85 1.84
CA ILE A 60 7.20 11.38 3.08
C ILE A 60 7.81 12.76 3.31
N ILE A 61 7.03 13.80 3.01
CA ILE A 61 7.43 15.20 3.14
C ILE A 61 6.95 15.71 4.49
N ARG A 62 7.89 16.04 5.36
CA ARG A 62 7.67 16.74 6.63
C ARG A 62 8.15 18.18 6.49
N THR A 63 7.85 19.02 7.49
CA THR A 63 8.32 20.41 7.54
C THR A 63 9.84 20.51 7.43
N THR A 64 10.57 19.63 8.11
CA THR A 64 12.04 19.69 8.25
C THR A 64 12.79 18.69 7.38
N SER A 65 12.10 17.71 6.78
CA SER A 65 12.77 16.62 6.06
C SER A 65 11.88 15.96 5.02
N ILE A 66 12.47 15.46 3.96
CA ILE A 66 11.84 14.58 2.96
C ILE A 66 12.49 13.21 3.11
N ALA A 67 11.71 12.19 3.46
CA ALA A 67 12.18 10.80 3.46
C ALA A 67 11.69 10.08 2.20
N HIS A 68 12.61 9.36 1.55
CA HIS A 68 12.34 8.47 0.43
C HIS A 68 12.41 7.03 0.93
N ARG A 69 11.38 6.24 0.64
CA ARG A 69 11.32 4.83 1.00
C ARG A 69 11.02 3.96 -0.20
N SER A 70 11.62 2.78 -0.26
CA SER A 70 11.17 1.70 -1.14
C SER A 70 10.03 0.96 -0.46
N LEU A 71 8.97 0.73 -1.21
CA LEU A 71 7.81 -0.03 -0.79
C LEU A 71 7.61 -1.18 -1.79
N ILE A 72 7.81 -2.41 -1.33
CA ILE A 72 7.50 -3.60 -2.13
C ILE A 72 6.39 -4.33 -1.42
N THR A 73 5.27 -4.52 -2.11
CA THR A 73 4.15 -5.31 -1.60
C THR A 73 3.84 -6.47 -2.53
N GLU A 74 3.31 -7.53 -1.95
CA GLU A 74 2.85 -8.69 -2.69
C GLU A 74 1.49 -9.15 -2.18
N GLY A 75 0.86 -10.01 -2.96
CA GLY A 75 -0.38 -10.65 -2.59
C GLY A 75 -0.89 -11.50 -3.75
N ASN A 76 -2.16 -11.89 -3.68
CA ASN A 76 -2.81 -12.69 -4.71
C ASN A 76 -4.05 -11.95 -5.24
N LEU A 77 -4.32 -12.08 -6.53
CA LEU A 77 -5.55 -11.61 -7.16
C LEU A 77 -6.48 -12.80 -7.34
N ARG A 78 -7.63 -12.74 -6.68
CA ARG A 78 -8.72 -13.70 -6.82
C ARG A 78 -9.85 -13.09 -7.62
N ASN A 79 -10.43 -13.86 -8.53
CA ASN A 79 -11.65 -13.44 -9.23
C ASN A 79 -12.85 -13.52 -8.29
N VAL A 80 -13.65 -12.46 -8.24
CA VAL A 80 -14.91 -12.36 -7.51
C VAL A 80 -16.01 -11.83 -8.43
N SER A 81 -17.26 -12.10 -8.07
CA SER A 81 -18.40 -11.55 -8.80
C SER A 81 -18.33 -10.03 -8.83
N ARG A 82 -18.53 -9.46 -10.02
CA ARG A 82 -18.56 -8.00 -10.21
C ARG A 82 -19.68 -7.40 -9.37
N SER A 83 -19.41 -6.24 -8.81
CA SER A 83 -20.38 -5.45 -8.05
C SER A 83 -20.19 -3.97 -8.36
N ASP A 84 -21.12 -3.12 -7.95
CA ASP A 84 -21.01 -1.67 -8.13
C ASP A 84 -19.73 -1.09 -7.51
N ASN A 85 -19.23 -1.71 -6.43
CA ASN A 85 -18.00 -1.31 -5.74
C ASN A 85 -16.73 -2.02 -6.28
N ASN A 86 -16.88 -3.06 -7.11
CA ASN A 86 -15.79 -3.78 -7.76
C ASN A 86 -16.21 -4.22 -9.18
N PRO A 87 -16.25 -3.28 -10.15
CA PRO A 87 -16.70 -3.57 -11.50
C PRO A 87 -15.74 -4.48 -12.27
N HIS A 88 -14.47 -4.53 -11.86
CA HIS A 88 -13.45 -5.39 -12.48
C HIS A 88 -13.51 -6.83 -11.94
N GLY A 89 -14.04 -7.05 -10.74
CA GLY A 89 -14.21 -8.38 -10.16
C GLY A 89 -12.90 -9.00 -9.67
N PHE A 90 -11.92 -8.20 -9.24
CA PHE A 90 -10.68 -8.70 -8.64
C PHE A 90 -10.63 -8.33 -7.16
N LEU A 91 -10.36 -9.32 -6.32
CA LEU A 91 -10.12 -9.15 -4.89
C LEU A 91 -8.64 -9.42 -4.61
N ILE A 92 -7.99 -8.48 -3.95
CA ILE A 92 -6.63 -8.66 -3.43
C ILE A 92 -6.70 -9.46 -2.14
N GLU A 93 -6.01 -10.59 -2.11
CA GLU A 93 -5.92 -11.47 -0.96
C GLU A 93 -4.47 -11.60 -0.48
N ARG A 94 -4.29 -11.90 0.80
CA ARG A 94 -2.97 -12.12 1.42
C ARG A 94 -1.98 -10.99 1.13
N TRP A 95 -2.43 -9.74 1.29
CA TRP A 95 -1.55 -8.58 1.19
C TRP A 95 -0.40 -8.71 2.19
N ASN A 96 0.82 -8.56 1.70
CA ASN A 96 2.03 -8.57 2.50
C ASN A 96 2.97 -7.45 2.06
N THR A 97 3.60 -6.79 3.02
CA THR A 97 4.63 -5.77 2.76
C THR A 97 5.99 -6.43 2.90
N ILE A 98 6.68 -6.65 1.78
CA ILE A 98 7.99 -7.31 1.71
C ILE A 98 9.10 -6.34 2.06
N GLU A 99 8.98 -5.09 1.60
CA GLU A 99 9.95 -4.05 1.86
C GLU A 99 9.23 -2.75 2.18
N ASN A 100 9.68 -2.08 3.24
CA ASN A 100 9.35 -0.70 3.56
C ASN A 100 10.62 -0.08 4.16
N ARG A 101 11.58 0.22 3.30
CA ARG A 101 12.94 0.59 3.71
C ARG A 101 13.23 2.04 3.34
N ASP A 102 13.84 2.79 4.25
CA ASP A 102 14.35 4.12 3.97
C ASP A 102 15.52 4.07 2.97
N LEU A 103 15.37 4.73 1.83
CA LEU A 103 16.39 4.89 0.79
C LEU A 103 17.24 6.14 1.01
N GLY A 104 16.68 7.15 1.67
CA GLY A 104 17.38 8.39 1.97
C GLY A 104 16.49 9.39 2.68
N THR A 105 17.10 10.35 3.38
CA THR A 105 16.40 11.48 3.98
C THR A 105 17.13 12.76 3.64
N GLU A 106 16.41 13.71 3.07
CA GLU A 106 16.90 15.03 2.74
C GLU A 106 16.33 16.04 3.75
N ASN A 107 17.17 16.87 4.36
CA ASN A 107 16.69 17.90 5.29
C ASN A 107 16.25 19.14 4.49
N ARG A 108 15.03 19.63 4.74
CA ARG A 108 14.59 20.94 4.28
C ARG A 108 15.12 22.00 5.26
N LYS A 109 16.04 22.84 4.79
CA LYS A 109 16.49 24.05 5.49
C LYS A 109 15.54 25.21 5.24
#